data_AF-A0A6B2KMI6-F1
#
_entry.id   AF-A0A6B2KMI6-F1
#
_cell.length_a   1.000
_cell.length_b   1.000
_cell.length_c   1.000
_cell.angle_alpha   90.00
_cell.angle_beta   90.00
_cell.angle_gamma   90.00
#
_symmetry.space_group_name_H-M   'P 1'
#
loop_
_entity.id
_entity.type
_entity.pdbx_description
1 polymer ?
#
loop_
_entity_poly.entity_id
_entity_poly.type
_entity_poly.pdbx_seq_one_letter_code
_entity_poly.pdbx_strand_id
1 'polypeptide(L)' 'MKPQPSFDIDFDKHNNASLRIACPECGHETPHHLKSLSPDNDIFCGKCNTNITLDLEAIELAGRQAAEIRKSYGVDGGA' A
#
# COMPACT_ATOMS: atom_id res chain seq x y z
N MET A 1 14.52 13.25 8.79
CA MET A 1 14.02 12.12 7.97
C MET A 1 12.72 11.70 8.64
N LYS A 2 11.55 12.12 8.13
CA LYS A 2 10.28 11.61 8.70
C LYS A 2 10.24 10.11 8.38
N PRO A 3 9.98 9.23 9.37
CA PRO A 3 9.87 7.81 9.08
C PRO A 3 8.71 7.64 8.11
N GLN A 4 9.02 7.23 6.88
CA GLN A 4 7.98 6.86 5.94
C GLN A 4 7.30 5.60 6.50
N PRO A 5 5.96 5.53 6.52
CA PRO A 5 5.28 4.33 6.97
C PRO A 5 5.78 3.15 6.12
N SER A 6 6.17 2.05 6.77
CA SER A 6 6.53 0.84 6.04
C SER A 6 5.26 0.26 5.45
N PHE A 7 5.25 0.12 4.13
CA PHE A 7 4.16 -0.48 3.39
C PHE A 7 4.67 -1.62 2.52
N ASP A 8 3.84 -2.64 2.40
CA ASP A 8 4.07 -3.83 1.56
C ASP A 8 2.97 -3.94 0.51
N ILE A 9 3.28 -4.50 -0.64
CA ILE A 9 2.34 -4.59 -1.77
C ILE A 9 2.03 -6.05 -2.04
N ASP A 10 0.78 -6.39 -1.79
CA ASP A 10 0.20 -7.70 -2.01
C ASP A 10 -0.72 -7.67 -3.23
N PHE A 11 -0.78 -8.79 -3.95
CA PHE A 11 -1.69 -8.96 -5.07
C PHE A 11 -2.67 -10.07 -4.73
N ASP A 12 -3.95 -9.74 -4.69
CA ASP A 12 -4.98 -10.75 -4.53
C ASP A 12 -5.07 -11.64 -5.79
N LYS A 13 -5.71 -12.81 -5.68
CA LYS A 13 -5.93 -13.78 -6.77
C LYS A 13 -6.54 -13.16 -8.05
N HIS A 14 -7.22 -12.02 -7.94
CA HIS A 14 -7.76 -11.27 -9.06
C HIS A 14 -6.78 -10.25 -9.68
N ASN A 15 -5.50 -10.32 -9.32
CA ASN A 15 -4.45 -9.37 -9.71
C ASN A 15 -4.77 -7.92 -9.26
N ASN A 16 -5.47 -7.79 -8.13
CA ASN A 16 -5.78 -6.51 -7.52
C ASN A 16 -4.69 -6.14 -6.53
N ALA A 17 -3.96 -5.07 -6.81
CA ALA A 17 -2.93 -4.53 -5.92
C ALA A 17 -3.55 -3.99 -4.63
N SER A 18 -3.07 -4.52 -3.50
CA SER A 18 -3.46 -4.15 -2.15
C SER A 18 -2.19 -3.77 -1.38
N LEU A 19 -2.22 -2.63 -0.71
CA LEU A 19 -1.14 -2.12 0.13
C LEU A 19 -1.41 -2.47 1.57
N ARG A 20 -0.51 -3.24 2.18
CA ARG A 20 -0.46 -3.38 3.64
C ARG A 20 0.33 -2.23 4.20
N ILE A 21 -0.32 -1.38 4.98
CA ILE A 21 0.33 -0.23 5.60
C ILE A 21 0.42 -0.52 7.10
N ALA A 22 1.65 -0.50 7.62
CA ALA A 22 1.88 -0.64 9.04
C ALA A 22 1.59 0.69 9.75
N CYS A 23 0.72 0.64 10.74
CA CYS A 23 0.42 1.80 11.57
C CYS A 23 1.67 2.19 12.37
N PRO A 24 2.17 3.44 12.29
CA PRO A 24 3.37 3.86 13.00
C PRO A 24 3.18 3.88 14.52
N GLU A 25 1.95 4.04 15.01
CA GLU A 25 1.67 4.08 16.45
C GLU A 25 1.54 2.70 17.10
N CYS A 26 0.85 1.75 16.47
CA CYS A 26 0.56 0.44 17.07
C CYS A 26 1.22 -0.74 16.35
N GLY A 27 1.90 -0.50 15.22
CA GLY A 27 2.49 -1.54 14.38
C GLY A 27 1.47 -2.42 13.66
N HIS A 28 0.19 -2.06 13.67
CA HIS A 28 -0.84 -2.88 13.02
C HIS A 28 -0.84 -2.69 11.51
N GLU A 29 -0.67 -3.78 10.79
CA GLU A 29 -0.71 -3.79 9.32
C GLU A 29 -2.15 -3.86 8.84
N THR A 30 -2.57 -2.84 8.10
CA THR A 30 -3.92 -2.79 7.52
C THR A 30 -3.81 -2.93 6.01
N PRO A 31 -4.40 -3.97 5.40
CA PRO A 31 -4.48 -4.07 3.95
C PRO A 31 -5.50 -3.06 3.40
N HIS A 32 -5.11 -2.29 2.41
CA HIS A 32 -5.92 -1.29 1.74
C HIS A 32 -5.76 -1.39 0.23
N HIS A 33 -6.85 -1.30 -0.52
CA HIS A 33 -6.74 -1.32 -1.99
C HIS A 33 -6.03 -0.07 -2.49
N LEU A 34 -4.99 -0.25 -3.31
CA LEU A 34 -4.24 0.87 -3.91
C LEU A 34 -5.17 1.82 -4.67
N LYS A 35 -6.20 1.30 -5.35
CA LYS A 35 -7.19 2.10 -6.09
C LYS A 35 -8.07 2.99 -5.20
N SER A 36 -8.20 2.67 -3.91
CA SER A 36 -8.96 3.45 -2.93
C SER A 36 -8.06 4.36 -2.10
N LEU A 37 -6.74 4.27 -2.27
CA LEU A 37 -5.80 5.20 -1.65
C LEU A 37 -5.79 6.50 -2.46
N SER A 38 -6.02 7.60 -1.76
CA SER A 38 -5.91 8.95 -2.30
C SER A 38 -5.00 9.77 -1.39
N PRO A 39 -4.26 10.74 -1.93
CA PRO A 39 -3.32 11.58 -1.17
C PRO A 39 -3.99 12.40 -0.06
N ASP A 40 -5.29 12.67 -0.21
CA ASP A 40 -6.09 13.38 0.78
C ASP A 40 -6.93 12.45 1.67
N ASN A 41 -6.75 11.13 1.57
CA ASN A 41 -7.59 10.19 2.31
C ASN A 41 -6.81 9.57 3.47
N ASP A 42 -7.27 9.88 4.68
CA ASP A 42 -6.75 9.30 5.91
C ASP A 42 -7.09 7.81 5.98
N ILE A 43 -6.09 6.99 6.27
CA ILE A 43 -6.32 5.56 6.52
C ILE A 43 -6.58 5.38 7.99
N PHE A 44 -7.79 4.96 8.31
CA PHE A 44 -8.18 4.73 9.69
C PHE A 44 -7.61 3.41 10.20
N CYS A 45 -6.78 3.46 11.24
CA CYS A 45 -6.34 2.26 11.94
C CYS A 45 -7.41 1.81 12.94
N GLY A 46 -8.10 0.72 12.63
CA GLY A 46 -9.13 0.15 13.52
C GLY A 46 -8.63 -0.39 14.87
N LYS A 47 -7.31 -0.42 15.11
CA LYS A 47 -6.71 -0.97 16.33
C LYS A 47 -6.32 0.08 17.37
N CYS A 48 -5.77 1.21 16.93
CA CYS A 48 -5.41 2.32 17.82
C CYS A 48 -6.26 3.58 17.58
N ASN A 49 -7.23 3.52 16.67
CA ASN A 49 -8.08 4.64 16.26
C ASN A 49 -7.30 5.87 15.78
N THR A 50 -6.09 5.65 15.23
CA THR A 50 -5.26 6.71 14.66
C THR A 50 -5.49 6.81 13.16
N ASN A 51 -5.37 8.03 12.64
CA ASN A 51 -5.42 8.30 11.22
C ASN A 51 -4.01 8.28 10.65
N ILE A 52 -3.78 7.42 9.67
CA ILE A 52 -2.51 7.31 8.97
C ILE A 52 -2.66 8.13 7.68
N THR A 53 -2.02 9.30 7.66
CA THR A 53 -1.96 10.12 6.46
C THR A 53 -0.82 9.60 5.58
N LEU A 54 -1.14 9.21 4.35
CA LEU A 54 -0.13 8.94 3.33
C LEU A 54 0.16 10.23 2.57
N ASP A 55 1.43 10.55 2.42
CA ASP A 55 1.84 11.63 1.54
C ASP A 55 1.66 11.23 0.07
N LEU A 56 1.45 12.20 -0.82
CA LEU A 56 1.38 11.98 -2.25
C LEU A 56 2.62 11.22 -2.74
N GLU A 57 3.80 11.58 -2.23
CA GLU A 57 5.07 10.94 -2.60
C GLU A 57 5.09 9.44 -2.23
N ALA A 58 4.49 9.07 -1.08
CA ALA A 58 4.37 7.69 -0.65
C ALA A 58 3.38 6.90 -1.52
N ILE A 59 2.26 7.52 -1.93
CA ILE A 59 1.28 6.91 -2.83
C ILE A 59 1.86 6.71 -4.22
N GLU A 60 2.59 7.68 -4.75
CA GLU A 60 3.28 7.55 -6.05
C GLU A 60 4.33 6.44 -6.01
N LEU A 61 5.11 6.36 -4.92
CA LEU A 61 6.10 5.31 -4.73
C LEU A 61 5.45 3.93 -4.62
N ALA A 62 4.36 3.82 -3.87
CA ALA A 62 3.58 2.61 -3.74
C ALA A 62 2.92 2.19 -5.07
N GLY A 63 2.40 3.15 -5.84
CA GLY A 63 1.86 2.90 -7.17
C GLY A 63 2.93 2.44 -8.16
N ARG A 64 4.14 3.02 -8.09
CA ARG A 64 5.28 2.61 -8.91
C ARG A 64 5.74 1.20 -8.55
N GLN A 65 5.93 0.92 -7.26
CA GLN A 65 6.28 -0.42 -6.79
C GLN A 65 5.20 -1.44 -7.18
N ALA A 66 3.91 -1.12 -7.05
CA ALA A 66 2.85 -2.01 -7.51
C ALA A 66 2.93 -2.25 -9.02
N ALA A 67 3.24 -1.25 -9.83
CA ALA A 67 3.44 -1.44 -11.27
C ALA A 67 4.66 -2.33 -11.56
N GLU A 68 5.76 -2.18 -10.82
CA GLU A 68 6.98 -3.00 -10.96
C GLU A 68 6.77 -4.44 -10.50
N ILE A 69 6.11 -4.63 -9.36
CA ILE A 69 5.73 -5.94 -8.84
C ILE A 69 4.74 -6.59 -9.80
N ARG A 70 3.73 -5.87 -10.29
CA ARG A 70 2.83 -6.39 -11.33
C ARG A 70 3.55 -6.76 -12.62
N LYS A 71 4.61 -6.05 -13.00
CA LYS A 71 5.47 -6.45 -14.15
C LYS A 71 6.30 -7.69 -13.84
N SER A 72 6.75 -7.85 -12.59
CA SER A 72 7.57 -8.99 -12.16
C SER A 72 6.76 -10.26 -11.89
N TYR A 73 5.55 -10.12 -11.36
CA TYR A 73 4.57 -11.18 -11.10
C TYR A 73 3.63 -11.41 -12.29
N GLY A 74 3.56 -10.44 -13.21
CA GLY A 74 2.84 -10.54 -14.47
C GLY A 74 3.55 -11.50 -15.41
N VAL A 75 3.16 -12.76 -15.29
CA VAL A 75 3.15 -13.75 -16.38
C VAL A 75 4.51 -14.00 -17.04
N ASP A 76 5.21 -15.02 -16.54
CA ASP A 76 5.70 -16.08 -17.43
C ASP A 76 4.47 -16.70 -18.14
N GLY A 77 3.88 -15.92 -19.05
CA GLY A 77 3.03 -16.41 -20.11
C GLY A 77 3.99 -16.75 -21.22
N GLY A 78 4.29 -18.05 -21.32
CA GLY A 78 5.37 -18.61 -22.13
C GLY A 78 5.52 -18.00 -23.52
N ALA A 79 6.79 -17.90 -23.89
CA ALA A 79 7.23 -17.81 -25.28
C ALA A 79 6.65 -18.95 -26.13
#